data_AF-A0A3C2E9R0-F1
#
_entry.id   AF-A0A3C2E9R0-F1
#
_cell.length_a   1.000
_cell.length_b   1.000
_cell.length_c   1.000
_cell.angle_alpha   90.00
_cell.angle_beta   90.00
_cell.angle_gamma   90.00
#
_symmetry.space_group_name_H-M   'P 1'
#
loop_
_entity.id
_entity.type
_entity.pdbx_description
1 polymer ?
#
loop_
_entity_poly.entity_id
_entity_poly.type
_entity_poly.pdbx_seq_one_letter_code
_entity_poly.pdbx_strand_id
1 'polypeptide(L)'
;MKTMIAGAAGALALSGSAWAQQPAEPPAEALHYLIGEWDGTGWAAGPDGRRSEFRVHEIITSRAGGHAVSMQGAGYASFGEGQPERQVHDAFALMWADRDGSYHIRSVVMQGHTVETEIELGENSFQWGFDAGPMGETRYTTTVEDGVWHEVGERRTGEGDWTVFLEMTLERAG
;
A
#
# COMPACT_ATOMS: atom_id res chain seq x y z
N MET A 1 13.58 75.84 -8.69
CA MET A 1 12.45 75.02 -9.15
C MET A 1 12.87 73.56 -9.10
N LYS A 2 12.11 72.75 -8.34
CA LYS A 2 12.23 71.28 -8.23
C LYS A 2 12.08 70.63 -9.60
N THR A 3 12.87 69.59 -9.89
CA THR A 3 12.39 68.28 -10.35
C THR A 3 13.40 67.20 -9.95
N MET A 4 12.97 66.26 -9.12
CA MET A 4 13.63 64.98 -8.83
C MET A 4 13.37 64.00 -9.99
N ILE A 5 14.36 63.17 -10.35
CA ILE A 5 14.10 61.83 -10.88
C ILE A 5 15.08 60.86 -10.22
N ALA A 6 14.50 59.82 -9.63
CA ALA A 6 15.13 58.71 -8.94
C ALA A 6 15.78 57.72 -9.93
N GLY A 7 16.86 57.06 -9.50
CA GLY A 7 17.48 55.93 -10.21
C GLY A 7 17.71 54.79 -9.22
N ALA A 8 17.00 53.69 -9.43
CA ALA A 8 16.91 52.54 -8.54
C ALA A 8 18.21 51.73 -8.43
N ALA A 9 18.58 51.32 -7.21
CA ALA A 9 19.58 50.29 -6.97
C ALA A 9 18.95 48.91 -7.23
N GLY A 10 19.38 48.24 -8.29
CA GLY A 10 19.02 46.85 -8.56
C GLY A 10 19.82 45.91 -7.66
N ALA A 11 19.18 45.31 -6.66
CA ALA A 11 19.71 44.16 -5.95
C ALA A 11 19.37 42.90 -6.76
N LEU A 12 20.38 42.24 -7.33
CA LEU A 12 20.26 40.88 -7.86
C LEU A 12 20.15 39.92 -6.67
N ALA A 13 18.92 39.55 -6.31
CA ALA A 13 18.67 38.45 -5.40
C ALA A 13 18.90 37.13 -6.17
N LEU A 14 20.04 36.49 -5.90
CA LEU A 14 20.24 35.07 -6.20
C LEU A 14 19.33 34.26 -5.27
N SER A 15 18.10 33.99 -5.71
CA SER A 15 17.19 33.08 -5.01
C SER A 15 17.67 31.64 -5.20
N GLY A 16 18.72 31.27 -4.48
CA GLY A 16 19.01 29.87 -4.21
C GLY A 16 18.00 29.34 -3.21
N SER A 17 17.11 28.46 -3.67
CA SER A 17 16.37 27.49 -2.85
C SER A 17 15.72 26.45 -3.77
N ALA A 18 16.52 25.81 -4.64
CA ALA A 18 16.20 24.44 -4.98
C ALA A 18 16.52 23.66 -3.70
N TRP A 19 15.52 23.53 -2.83
CA TRP A 19 15.58 22.54 -1.76
C TRP A 19 15.94 21.24 -2.47
N ALA A 20 17.14 20.75 -2.20
CA ALA A 20 17.51 19.41 -2.62
C ALA A 20 16.43 18.51 -2.04
N GLN A 21 15.52 18.02 -2.89
CA GLN A 21 14.66 16.92 -2.51
C GLN A 21 15.63 15.83 -2.08
N GLN A 22 15.68 15.55 -0.78
CA GLN A 22 16.34 14.34 -0.32
C GLN A 22 15.71 13.22 -1.13
N PRO A 23 16.52 12.38 -1.81
CA PRO A 23 15.96 11.23 -2.49
C PRO A 23 15.14 10.45 -1.46
N ALA A 24 13.98 9.94 -1.89
CA ALA A 24 13.20 9.05 -1.03
C ALA A 24 14.12 7.98 -0.43
N GLU A 25 13.85 7.68 0.83
CA GLU A 25 14.44 6.53 1.48
C GLU A 25 14.20 5.29 0.60
N PRO A 26 15.19 4.40 0.45
CA PRO A 26 14.99 3.18 -0.32
C PRO A 26 13.75 2.43 0.22
N PRO A 27 12.83 1.96 -0.66
CA PRO A 27 11.62 1.27 -0.25
C PRO A 27 11.84 0.12 0.73
N ALA A 28 12.95 -0.61 0.63
CA ALA A 28 13.26 -1.69 1.57
C ALA A 28 13.58 -1.22 3.00
N GLU A 29 14.05 0.01 3.16
CA GLU A 29 14.29 0.62 4.48
C GLU A 29 12.97 1.15 5.03
N ALA A 30 12.20 1.88 4.21
CA ALA A 30 10.90 2.41 4.61
C ALA A 30 9.87 1.31 4.93
N LEU A 31 9.91 0.16 4.24
CA LEU A 31 9.00 -0.98 4.42
C LEU A 31 9.66 -2.17 5.16
N HIS A 32 10.76 -1.94 5.87
CA HIS A 32 11.54 -3.02 6.49
C HIS A 32 10.71 -3.91 7.42
N TYR A 33 9.69 -3.35 8.08
CA TYR A 33 8.81 -4.06 9.00
C TYR A 33 7.98 -5.15 8.30
N LEU A 34 7.65 -5.00 7.02
CA LEU A 34 6.93 -6.02 6.22
C LEU A 34 7.84 -7.14 5.73
N ILE A 35 9.15 -6.90 5.59
CA ILE A 35 10.06 -7.87 4.97
C ILE A 35 10.10 -9.16 5.80
N GLY A 36 9.90 -10.29 5.12
CA GLY A 36 9.82 -11.62 5.72
C GLY A 36 8.74 -12.47 5.10
N GLU A 37 8.49 -13.60 5.74
CA GLU A 37 7.39 -14.51 5.45
C GLU A 37 6.36 -14.40 6.57
N TRP A 38 5.08 -14.49 6.22
CA TRP A 38 3.97 -14.32 7.14
C TRP A 38 2.90 -15.37 6.88
N ASP A 39 2.32 -15.89 7.94
CA ASP A 39 1.20 -16.81 7.89
C ASP A 39 0.09 -16.32 8.82
N GLY A 40 -1.15 -16.48 8.38
CA GLY A 40 -2.27 -16.02 9.17
C GLY A 40 -3.62 -16.46 8.66
N THR A 41 -4.63 -15.82 9.23
CA THR A 41 -6.03 -16.02 8.85
C THR A 41 -6.72 -14.68 8.75
N GLY A 42 -7.78 -14.65 7.96
CA GLY A 42 -8.65 -13.51 7.88
C GLY A 42 -10.04 -13.90 7.41
N TRP A 43 -10.90 -12.91 7.32
CA TRP A 43 -12.21 -13.04 6.74
C TRP A 43 -12.43 -11.97 5.68
N ALA A 44 -13.24 -12.30 4.67
CA ALA A 44 -13.71 -11.33 3.68
C ALA A 44 -15.22 -11.45 3.49
N ALA A 45 -15.88 -10.31 3.33
CA ALA A 45 -17.30 -10.22 3.00
C ALA A 45 -17.49 -10.13 1.48
N GLY A 46 -18.31 -11.04 0.95
CA GLY A 46 -18.73 -10.99 -0.45
C GLY A 46 -19.71 -9.84 -0.75
N PRO A 47 -20.11 -9.68 -2.02
CA PRO A 47 -21.16 -8.72 -2.41
C PRO A 47 -22.50 -8.93 -1.70
N ASP A 48 -22.78 -10.16 -1.28
CA ASP A 48 -23.97 -10.55 -0.50
C ASP A 48 -23.85 -10.27 1.01
N GLY A 49 -22.71 -9.72 1.45
CA GLY A 49 -22.40 -9.41 2.84
C GLY A 49 -22.04 -10.63 3.69
N ARG A 50 -22.02 -11.84 3.13
CA ARG A 50 -21.60 -13.03 3.87
C ARG A 50 -20.08 -13.04 4.02
N ARG A 51 -19.62 -13.31 5.24
CA ARG A 51 -18.20 -13.50 5.55
C ARG A 51 -17.76 -14.91 5.23
N SER A 52 -16.58 -15.02 4.63
CA SER A 52 -15.86 -16.28 4.43
C SER A 52 -14.48 -16.15 5.06
N GLU A 53 -14.12 -17.14 5.88
CA GLU A 53 -12.79 -17.26 6.46
C GLU A 53 -11.79 -17.80 5.41
N PHE A 54 -10.54 -17.37 5.53
CA PHE A 54 -9.43 -17.85 4.72
C PHE A 54 -8.14 -17.92 5.55
N ARG A 55 -7.24 -18.82 5.12
CA ARG A 55 -5.83 -18.80 5.48
C ARG A 55 -5.06 -17.99 4.46
N VAL A 56 -4.02 -17.27 4.88
CA VAL A 56 -3.17 -16.49 3.99
C VAL A 56 -1.70 -16.73 4.33
N HIS A 57 -0.88 -16.77 3.29
CA HIS A 57 0.58 -16.79 3.38
C HIS A 57 1.14 -15.67 2.49
N GLU A 58 2.01 -14.84 3.05
CA GLU A 58 2.61 -13.69 2.38
C GLU A 58 4.14 -13.77 2.40
N ILE A 59 4.78 -13.51 1.27
CA ILE A 59 6.24 -13.43 1.14
C ILE A 59 6.62 -12.05 0.64
N ILE A 60 7.34 -11.29 1.48
CA ILE A 60 7.79 -9.93 1.19
C ILE A 60 9.30 -9.92 1.14
N THR A 61 9.86 -9.40 0.05
CA THR A 61 11.31 -9.38 -0.13
C THR A 61 11.82 -8.09 -0.75
N SER A 62 12.95 -7.62 -0.24
CA SER A 62 13.76 -6.58 -0.89
C SER A 62 14.26 -7.04 -2.26
N ARG A 63 14.22 -6.16 -3.24
CA ARG A 63 14.63 -6.37 -4.64
C ARG A 63 15.49 -5.20 -5.10
N ALA A 64 16.18 -5.39 -6.22
CA ALA A 64 16.96 -4.33 -6.88
C ALA A 64 17.92 -3.57 -5.93
N GLY A 65 18.56 -4.29 -4.99
CA GLY A 65 19.47 -3.67 -4.02
C GLY A 65 18.79 -2.77 -2.97
N GLY A 66 17.48 -2.95 -2.73
CA GLY A 66 16.70 -2.16 -1.78
C GLY A 66 15.80 -1.09 -2.42
N HIS A 67 15.94 -0.88 -3.73
CA HIS A 67 15.16 0.11 -4.47
C HIS A 67 13.76 -0.35 -4.87
N ALA A 68 13.41 -1.60 -4.56
CA ALA A 68 12.05 -2.11 -4.71
C ALA A 68 11.76 -3.18 -3.65
N VAL A 69 10.48 -3.40 -3.38
CA VAL A 69 9.98 -4.48 -2.53
C VAL A 69 8.96 -5.28 -3.33
N SER A 70 9.09 -6.60 -3.39
CA SER A 70 8.06 -7.48 -3.95
C SER A 70 7.26 -8.13 -2.84
N MET A 71 5.95 -8.29 -3.05
CA MET A 71 5.03 -8.99 -2.15
C MET A 71 4.28 -10.06 -2.95
N GLN A 72 4.17 -11.26 -2.39
CA GLN A 72 3.43 -12.40 -2.94
C GLN A 72 2.47 -12.92 -1.89
N GLY A 73 1.18 -12.91 -2.21
CA GLY A 73 0.13 -13.35 -1.30
C GLY A 73 -0.64 -14.53 -1.88
N ALA A 74 -0.79 -15.58 -1.08
CA ALA A 74 -1.59 -16.76 -1.42
C ALA A 74 -2.66 -17.01 -0.35
N GLY A 75 -3.92 -16.96 -0.76
CA GLY A 75 -5.07 -17.18 0.11
C GLY A 75 -5.79 -18.49 -0.19
N TYR A 76 -6.17 -19.22 0.85
CA TYR A 76 -6.79 -20.54 0.80
C TYR A 76 -8.08 -20.55 1.61
N ALA A 77 -9.15 -21.15 1.06
CA ALA A 77 -10.42 -21.28 1.76
C ALA A 77 -11.00 -22.69 1.63
N SER A 78 -11.78 -23.10 2.64
CA SER A 78 -12.56 -24.33 2.63
C SER A 78 -14.01 -24.06 2.22
N PHE A 79 -14.61 -25.00 1.48
CA PHE A 79 -15.97 -24.88 0.94
C PHE A 79 -16.97 -25.85 1.57
N GLY A 80 -16.65 -26.37 2.76
CA GLY A 80 -17.51 -27.27 3.52
C GLY A 80 -16.70 -28.19 4.42
N GLU A 81 -17.38 -28.75 5.42
CA GLU A 81 -16.76 -29.66 6.38
C GLU A 81 -16.13 -30.87 5.65
N GLY A 82 -14.84 -31.12 5.93
CA GLY A 82 -14.08 -32.22 5.34
C GLY A 82 -13.62 -32.03 3.89
N GLN A 83 -13.89 -30.88 3.25
CA GLN A 83 -13.35 -30.56 1.92
C GLN A 83 -11.92 -30.02 2.03
N PRO A 84 -11.01 -30.39 1.11
CA PRO A 84 -9.68 -29.80 1.06
C PRO A 84 -9.78 -28.31 0.76
N GLU A 85 -8.89 -27.52 1.37
CA GLU A 85 -8.73 -26.12 1.03
C GLU A 85 -8.33 -25.97 -0.45
N ARG A 86 -8.76 -24.87 -1.05
CA ARG A 86 -8.36 -24.49 -2.41
C ARG A 86 -7.82 -23.08 -2.38
N GLN A 87 -6.87 -22.81 -3.25
CA GLN A 87 -6.39 -21.45 -3.46
C GLN A 87 -7.52 -20.62 -4.07
N VAL A 88 -7.85 -19.52 -3.38
CA VAL A 88 -8.89 -18.56 -3.78
C VAL A 88 -8.31 -17.18 -4.01
N HIS A 89 -7.07 -16.94 -3.56
CA HIS A 89 -6.31 -15.74 -3.81
C HIS A 89 -4.85 -16.07 -4.19
N ASP A 90 -4.34 -15.35 -5.18
CA ASP A 90 -2.94 -15.36 -5.62
C ASP A 90 -2.70 -13.95 -6.15
N ALA A 91 -1.76 -13.23 -5.54
CA ALA A 91 -1.44 -11.87 -5.88
C ALA A 91 0.06 -11.64 -5.84
N PHE A 92 0.51 -10.78 -6.74
CA PHE A 92 1.86 -10.25 -6.74
C PHE A 92 1.80 -8.73 -6.75
N ALA A 93 2.64 -8.09 -5.95
CA ALA A 93 2.85 -6.66 -6.00
C ALA A 93 4.33 -6.30 -6.04
N LEU A 94 4.63 -5.19 -6.72
CA LEU A 94 5.93 -4.52 -6.70
C LEU A 94 5.73 -3.10 -6.17
N MET A 95 6.53 -2.73 -5.18
CA MET A 95 6.57 -1.40 -4.60
C MET A 95 7.91 -0.72 -4.88
N TRP A 96 7.89 0.57 -5.19
CA TRP A 96 9.09 1.37 -5.47
C TRP A 96 8.90 2.83 -5.05
N ALA A 97 9.98 3.61 -5.02
CA ALA A 97 9.92 5.06 -4.85
C ALA A 97 10.18 5.75 -6.20
N ASP A 98 9.40 6.78 -6.53
CA ASP A 98 9.65 7.63 -7.70
C ASP A 98 10.61 8.79 -7.35
N ARG A 99 11.02 9.55 -8.35
CA ARG A 99 12.04 10.61 -8.26
C ARG A 99 11.61 11.80 -7.40
N ASP A 100 10.31 12.05 -7.32
CA ASP A 100 9.72 13.09 -6.49
C ASP A 100 9.59 12.68 -5.02
N GLY A 101 9.86 11.40 -4.73
CA GLY A 101 9.87 10.81 -3.40
C GLY A 101 8.58 10.12 -3.00
N SER A 102 7.56 10.07 -3.87
CA SER A 102 6.37 9.26 -3.63
C SER A 102 6.71 7.77 -3.68
N TYR A 103 5.93 6.97 -2.96
CA TYR A 103 6.00 5.51 -3.06
C TYR A 103 4.83 5.02 -3.90
N HIS A 104 5.08 4.03 -4.74
CA HIS A 104 4.09 3.44 -5.62
C HIS A 104 4.01 1.95 -5.42
N ILE A 105 2.84 1.39 -5.72
CA ILE A 105 2.59 -0.03 -5.81
C ILE A 105 1.98 -0.35 -7.17
N ARG A 106 2.39 -1.47 -7.74
CA ARG A 106 1.67 -2.15 -8.81
C ARG A 106 1.36 -3.57 -8.39
N SER A 107 0.08 -3.93 -8.39
CA SER A 107 -0.38 -5.27 -8.06
C SER A 107 -1.04 -5.95 -9.26
N VAL A 108 -1.03 -7.28 -9.24
CA VAL A 108 -1.78 -8.15 -10.13
C VAL A 108 -2.34 -9.32 -9.33
N VAL A 109 -3.61 -9.65 -9.54
CA VAL A 109 -4.28 -10.79 -8.91
C VAL A 109 -4.53 -11.91 -9.91
N MET A 110 -4.84 -13.13 -9.44
CA MET A 110 -5.04 -14.32 -10.29
C MET A 110 -6.08 -14.15 -11.41
N GLN A 111 -7.03 -13.23 -11.24
CA GLN A 111 -8.05 -12.90 -12.25
C GLN A 111 -7.49 -12.01 -13.39
N GLY A 112 -6.23 -11.58 -13.29
CA GLY A 112 -5.56 -10.70 -14.24
C GLY A 112 -5.85 -9.22 -14.05
N HIS A 113 -6.61 -8.84 -13.02
CA HIS A 113 -6.81 -7.43 -12.67
C HIS A 113 -5.51 -6.83 -12.13
N THR A 114 -5.24 -5.59 -12.53
CA THR A 114 -4.06 -4.84 -12.10
C THR A 114 -4.45 -3.51 -11.51
N VAL A 115 -3.75 -3.10 -10.46
CA VAL A 115 -3.84 -1.76 -9.90
C VAL A 115 -2.43 -1.17 -9.87
N GLU A 116 -2.31 0.09 -10.24
CA GLU A 116 -1.09 0.88 -10.05
C GLU A 116 -1.50 2.20 -9.39
N THR A 117 -0.92 2.49 -8.22
CA THR A 117 -1.34 3.62 -7.39
C THR A 117 -0.18 4.09 -6.49
N GLU A 118 -0.31 5.28 -5.91
CA GLU A 118 0.56 5.77 -4.85
C GLU A 118 0.20 5.07 -3.52
N ILE A 119 1.17 4.95 -2.62
CA ILE A 119 1.00 4.37 -1.30
C ILE A 119 1.38 5.37 -0.22
N GLU A 120 0.63 5.35 0.88
CA GLU A 120 0.90 6.18 2.05
C GLU A 120 1.62 5.33 3.09
N LEU A 121 2.79 5.79 3.52
CA LEU A 121 3.58 5.15 4.57
C LEU A 121 3.43 5.92 5.89
N GLY A 122 3.30 5.17 6.98
CA GLY A 122 3.46 5.64 8.35
C GLY A 122 4.58 4.87 9.06
N GLU A 123 4.74 5.05 10.37
CA GLU A 123 5.87 4.49 11.13
C GLU A 123 5.99 2.96 11.01
N ASN A 124 4.87 2.24 11.12
CA ASN A 124 4.77 0.80 10.85
C ASN A 124 3.46 0.48 10.12
N SER A 125 3.01 1.41 9.28
CA SER A 125 1.74 1.30 8.57
C SER A 125 1.92 1.56 7.10
N PHE A 126 1.16 0.83 6.29
CA PHE A 126 1.16 0.90 4.85
C PHE A 126 -0.29 0.96 4.38
N GLN A 127 -0.65 2.00 3.63
CA GLN A 127 -2.00 2.15 3.11
C GLN A 127 -1.96 2.34 1.59
N TRP A 128 -2.85 1.66 0.89
CA TRP A 128 -3.04 1.81 -0.55
C TRP A 128 -4.50 1.61 -0.92
N GLY A 129 -4.90 2.13 -2.08
CA GLY A 129 -6.30 2.05 -2.50
C GLY A 129 -6.50 2.37 -3.97
N PHE A 130 -7.71 2.09 -4.46
CA PHE A 130 -8.08 2.28 -5.84
C PHE A 130 -9.60 2.43 -6.01
N ASP A 131 -10.00 3.03 -7.12
CA ASP A 131 -11.39 3.07 -7.56
C ASP A 131 -11.72 1.81 -8.37
N ALA A 132 -12.69 1.01 -7.88
CA ALA A 132 -13.20 -0.19 -8.52
C ALA A 132 -14.44 0.07 -9.41
N GLY A 133 -14.64 1.32 -9.82
CA GLY A 133 -15.73 1.77 -10.67
C GLY A 133 -17.08 1.65 -9.96
N PRO A 134 -18.06 0.91 -10.50
CA PRO A 134 -19.37 0.77 -9.87
C PRO A 134 -19.36 0.16 -8.45
N MET A 135 -18.30 -0.55 -8.09
CA MET A 135 -18.13 -1.11 -6.73
C MET A 135 -17.63 -0.06 -5.72
N GLY A 136 -17.23 1.12 -6.20
CA GLY A 136 -16.74 2.22 -5.38
C GLY A 136 -15.24 2.14 -5.10
N GLU A 137 -14.81 2.91 -4.11
CA GLU A 137 -13.41 2.98 -3.69
C GLU A 137 -13.10 1.85 -2.71
N THR A 138 -11.91 1.28 -2.86
CA THR A 138 -11.33 0.28 -1.98
C THR A 138 -10.06 0.82 -1.36
N ARG A 139 -9.84 0.55 -0.09
CA ARG A 139 -8.63 0.89 0.66
C ARG A 139 -8.19 -0.29 1.50
N TYR A 140 -6.89 -0.53 1.55
CA TYR A 140 -6.26 -1.47 2.47
C TYR A 140 -5.32 -0.71 3.37
N THR A 141 -5.42 -0.98 4.66
CA THR A 141 -4.55 -0.41 5.69
C THR A 141 -3.90 -1.55 6.45
N THR A 142 -2.59 -1.66 6.33
CA THR A 142 -1.75 -2.61 7.06
C THR A 142 -1.06 -1.88 8.20
N THR A 143 -1.00 -2.50 9.37
CA THR A 143 -0.20 -2.08 10.53
C THR A 143 0.58 -3.28 11.06
N VAL A 144 1.86 -3.08 11.37
CA VAL A 144 2.69 -4.12 11.99
C VAL A 144 3.15 -3.66 13.36
N GLU A 145 2.70 -4.35 14.40
CA GLU A 145 3.05 -4.07 15.79
C GLU A 145 3.41 -5.37 16.51
N ASP A 146 4.48 -5.35 17.31
CA ASP A 146 4.94 -6.51 18.10
C ASP A 146 5.10 -7.83 17.30
N GLY A 147 5.46 -7.72 16.02
CA GLY A 147 5.64 -8.88 15.14
C GLY A 147 4.33 -9.47 14.60
N VAL A 148 3.23 -8.74 14.75
CA VAL A 148 1.90 -9.09 14.23
C VAL A 148 1.52 -8.10 13.14
N TRP A 149 1.17 -8.61 11.97
CA TRP A 149 0.58 -7.84 10.88
C TRP A 149 -0.93 -7.89 11.03
N HIS A 150 -1.56 -6.72 11.13
CA HIS A 150 -2.99 -6.55 11.00
C HIS A 150 -3.33 -5.77 9.74
N GLU A 151 -4.26 -6.26 8.94
CA GLU A 151 -4.74 -5.55 7.75
C GLU A 151 -6.25 -5.48 7.70
N VAL A 152 -6.74 -4.30 7.33
CA VAL A 152 -8.15 -3.99 7.16
C VAL A 152 -8.38 -3.53 5.74
N GLY A 153 -9.26 -4.22 5.03
CA GLY A 153 -9.81 -3.80 3.75
C GLY A 153 -11.16 -3.12 3.95
N GLU A 154 -11.28 -1.89 3.46
CA GLU A 154 -12.48 -1.08 3.53
C GLU A 154 -12.96 -0.68 2.13
N ARG A 155 -14.28 -0.57 1.97
CA ARG A 155 -14.91 -0.10 0.74
C ARG A 155 -15.90 1.04 1.00
N ARG A 156 -16.00 1.95 0.06
CA ARG A 156 -16.96 3.06 0.05
C ARG A 156 -17.64 3.16 -1.31
N THR A 157 -18.97 3.21 -1.33
CA THR A 157 -19.74 3.42 -2.57
C THR A 157 -20.28 4.85 -2.61
N GLY A 158 -19.85 5.63 -3.61
CA GLY A 158 -20.25 7.03 -3.75
C GLY A 158 -19.87 7.87 -2.52
N GLU A 159 -20.80 8.69 -2.03
CA GLU A 159 -20.62 9.53 -0.82
C GLU A 159 -20.95 8.78 0.49
N GLY A 160 -21.07 7.44 0.46
CA GLY A 160 -21.37 6.65 1.64
C GLY A 160 -20.21 6.57 2.65
N ASP A 161 -20.43 5.86 3.76
CA ASP A 161 -19.39 5.59 4.74
C ASP A 161 -18.45 4.47 4.29
N TRP A 162 -17.22 4.46 4.81
CA TRP A 162 -16.31 3.34 4.68
C TRP A 162 -16.85 2.14 5.47
N THR A 163 -16.85 0.97 4.84
CA THR A 163 -17.29 -0.28 5.44
C THR A 163 -16.20 -1.32 5.33
N VAL A 164 -15.85 -1.96 6.45
CA VAL A 164 -14.88 -3.06 6.48
C VAL A 164 -15.48 -4.26 5.74
N PHE A 165 -14.74 -4.75 4.75
CA PHE A 165 -15.09 -5.97 4.02
C PHE A 165 -14.00 -7.04 4.14
N LEU A 166 -12.83 -6.72 4.67
CA LEU A 166 -11.75 -7.68 4.91
C LEU A 166 -11.03 -7.32 6.19
N GLU A 167 -10.70 -8.34 6.99
CA GLU A 167 -9.69 -8.21 8.05
C GLU A 167 -8.81 -9.45 8.04
N MET A 168 -7.51 -9.28 8.25
CA MET A 168 -6.59 -10.39 8.46
C MET A 168 -5.56 -10.08 9.53
N THR A 169 -5.10 -11.15 10.18
CA THR A 169 -4.03 -11.12 11.17
C THR A 169 -3.01 -12.17 10.81
N LEU A 170 -1.75 -11.76 10.68
CA LEU A 170 -0.64 -12.63 10.31
C LEU A 170 0.48 -12.48 11.33
N GLU A 171 1.19 -13.58 11.54
CA GLU A 171 2.40 -13.66 12.34
C GLU A 171 3.56 -14.03 11.43
N ARG A 172 4.79 -13.70 11.84
CA ARG A 172 5.98 -14.11 11.09
C ARG A 172 6.02 -15.64 10.99
N ALA A 173 6.20 -16.15 9.78
CA ALA A 173 6.52 -17.56 9.57
C ALA A 173 7.95 -17.81 10.09
N GLY A 174 8.10 -18.83 10.94
CA GLY A 174 9.34 -19.14 11.66
C GLY A 174 10.44 -19.79 10.83
#